data_AF-A0A351A349-F1
#
_entry.id   AF-A0A351A349-F1
#
_cell.length_a   1.000
_cell.length_b   1.000
_cell.length_c   1.000
_cell.angle_alpha   90.00
_cell.angle_beta   90.00
_cell.angle_gamma   90.00
#
_symmetry.space_group_name_H-M   'P 1'
#
loop_
_entity.id
_entity.type
_entity.pdbx_description
1 polymer ?
#
loop_
_entity_poly.entity_id
_entity_poly.type
_entity_poly.pdbx_seq_one_letter_code
_entity_poly.pdbx_strand_id
1 'polypeptide(L)'
;MRPQEQADNLCRRIEAAGGRALRFPVIAIGAAPDPAQLEAVVPRLDEFQLAFFVSPNAANYAMQYILPRRAWPAGLRVSTVGKGSERVLRDYGFEAVIAPQVGFDSEAVIALPEFAAEAVAGCKVLIFRGDGGRELLADTLRERGASVEYVT
;
A
#
# COMPACT_ATOMS: atom_id res chain seq x y z
N MET A 1 26.47 -14.31 14.28
CA MET A 1 25.54 -15.19 15.02
C MET A 1 24.42 -14.34 15.60
N ARG A 2 23.20 -14.86 15.57
CA ARG A 2 21.91 -14.18 15.65
C ARG A 2 21.52 -13.81 17.08
N PRO A 3 20.93 -12.62 17.35
CA PRO A 3 20.08 -12.40 18.50
C PRO A 3 18.62 -12.66 18.10
N GLN A 4 18.18 -13.92 18.21
CA GLN A 4 16.82 -14.37 17.89
C GLN A 4 15.95 -14.64 19.13
N GLU A 5 16.42 -14.34 20.35
CA GLU A 5 15.81 -14.85 21.58
C GLU A 5 15.15 -13.81 22.52
N GLN A 6 15.02 -12.53 22.13
CA GLN A 6 14.46 -11.51 23.04
C GLN A 6 13.07 -10.96 22.70
N ALA A 7 12.42 -11.43 21.62
CA ALA A 7 11.15 -10.85 21.18
C ALA A 7 9.87 -11.49 21.79
N ASP A 8 9.95 -12.68 22.40
CA ASP A 8 8.74 -13.47 22.67
C ASP A 8 8.02 -13.19 24.00
N ASN A 9 8.64 -12.46 24.94
CA ASN A 9 8.04 -12.31 26.28
C ASN A 9 7.06 -11.12 26.41
N LEU A 10 7.14 -10.11 25.54
CA LEU A 10 6.38 -8.86 25.71
C LEU A 10 4.95 -8.94 25.14
N CYS A 11 4.68 -9.85 24.20
CA CYS A 11 3.38 -9.94 23.52
C CYS A 11 2.25 -10.53 24.38
N ARG A 12 2.56 -11.28 25.45
CA ARG A 12 1.52 -11.98 26.24
C ARG A 12 0.76 -11.09 27.24
N ARG A 13 1.19 -9.84 27.47
CA ARG A 13 0.61 -9.00 28.54
C ARG A 13 -0.51 -8.03 28.10
N ILE A 14 -0.79 -7.90 26.80
CA ILE A 14 -1.74 -6.88 26.28
C ILE A 14 -3.15 -7.46 25.98
N GLU A 15 -3.30 -8.78 25.81
CA GLU A 15 -4.60 -9.40 25.46
C GLU A 15 -5.56 -9.56 26.64
N ALA A 16 -5.17 -9.19 27.86
CA ALA A 16 -5.94 -9.43 29.08
C ALA A 16 -7.07 -8.42 29.36
N ALA A 17 -7.37 -7.47 28.47
CA ALA A 17 -8.34 -6.39 28.72
C ALA A 17 -9.59 -6.37 27.80
N GLY A 18 -9.85 -7.43 27.03
CA GLY A 18 -11.12 -7.57 26.27
C GLY A 18 -11.31 -6.61 25.09
N GLY A 19 -10.28 -5.86 24.69
CA GLY A 19 -10.27 -5.08 23.46
C GLY A 19 -9.96 -5.96 22.24
N ARG A 20 -10.64 -5.74 21.11
CA ARG A 20 -10.35 -6.42 19.84
C ARG A 20 -9.02 -5.91 19.28
N ALA A 21 -7.91 -6.55 19.66
CA ALA A 21 -6.59 -6.23 19.12
C ALA A 21 -6.51 -6.69 17.65
N LEU A 22 -6.51 -5.75 16.72
CA LEU A 22 -5.99 -5.98 15.38
C LEU A 22 -4.49 -6.26 15.55
N ARG A 23 -4.09 -7.52 15.40
CA ARG A 23 -2.67 -7.92 15.45
C ARG A 23 -1.98 -7.36 14.21
N PHE A 24 -1.45 -6.15 14.34
CA PHE A 24 -0.55 -5.56 13.35
C PHE A 24 0.79 -6.30 13.41
N PRO A 25 1.38 -6.74 12.29
CA PRO A 25 2.75 -7.23 12.30
C PRO A 25 3.71 -6.07 12.64
N VAL A 26 4.04 -5.95 13.93
CA VAL A 26 4.99 -4.97 14.47
C VAL A 26 6.42 -5.42 14.17
N ILE A 27 6.87 -5.25 12.92
CA ILE A 27 8.30 -5.02 12.61
C ILE A 27 8.39 -4.09 11.38
N ALA A 28 8.22 -2.79 11.61
CA ALA A 28 8.92 -1.78 10.84
C ALA A 28 9.20 -0.59 11.76
N ILE A 29 10.47 -0.25 11.89
CA ILE A 29 10.93 0.99 12.51
C ILE A 29 10.54 2.10 11.53
N GLY A 30 9.33 2.63 11.67
CA GLY A 30 8.76 3.70 10.85
C GLY A 30 7.40 4.08 11.42
N ALA A 31 7.02 5.35 11.33
CA ALA A 31 5.73 5.81 11.83
C ALA A 31 4.61 4.95 11.21
N ALA A 32 3.69 4.48 12.04
CA ALA A 32 2.48 3.83 11.55
C ALA A 32 1.69 4.85 10.72
N PRO A 33 1.00 4.41 9.65
CA PRO A 33 0.26 5.36 8.82
C PRO A 33 -0.79 6.12 9.63
N ASP A 34 -0.95 7.40 9.32
CA ASP A 34 -1.90 8.28 9.97
C ASP A 34 -3.33 7.75 9.72
N PRO A 35 -4.01 7.22 10.75
CA PRO A 35 -5.33 6.66 10.59
C PRO A 35 -6.33 7.66 10.01
N ALA A 36 -6.14 8.97 10.24
CA ALA A 36 -7.02 10.01 9.74
C ALA A 36 -7.02 10.10 8.21
N GLN A 37 -5.86 9.89 7.56
CA GLN A 37 -5.77 9.92 6.11
C GLN A 37 -6.48 8.71 5.49
N LEU A 38 -6.32 7.52 6.07
CA LEU A 38 -7.07 6.34 5.65
C LEU A 38 -8.57 6.53 5.86
N GLU A 39 -8.98 7.09 6.99
CA GLU A 39 -10.40 7.38 7.27
C GLU A 39 -11.02 8.30 6.23
N ALA A 40 -10.29 9.32 5.79
CA ALA A 40 -10.75 10.25 4.75
C ALA A 40 -10.85 9.60 3.36
N VAL A 41 -9.99 8.63 3.06
CA VAL A 41 -9.89 8.01 1.72
C VAL A 41 -10.83 6.82 1.54
N VAL A 42 -11.06 6.02 2.58
CA VAL A 42 -11.98 4.85 2.53
C VAL A 42 -13.33 5.14 1.86
N PRO A 43 -14.06 6.24 2.18
CA PRO A 43 -15.34 6.52 1.52
C PRO A 43 -15.21 6.94 0.06
N ARG A 44 -14.03 7.37 -0.39
CA ARG A 44 -13.76 7.93 -1.72
C ARG A 44 -12.98 6.98 -2.63
N LEU A 45 -12.78 5.72 -2.25
CA LEU A 45 -11.97 4.77 -3.02
C LEU A 45 -12.44 4.61 -4.49
N ASP A 46 -13.73 4.79 -4.78
CA ASP A 46 -14.27 4.70 -6.14
C ASP A 46 -13.87 5.89 -7.03
N GLU A 47 -13.38 6.99 -6.45
CA GLU A 47 -12.86 8.13 -7.21
C GLU A 47 -11.51 7.81 -7.87
N PHE A 48 -10.80 6.79 -7.37
CA PHE A 48 -9.46 6.42 -7.81
C PHE A 48 -9.50 5.28 -8.83
N GLN A 49 -8.55 5.31 -9.77
CA GLN A 49 -8.42 4.26 -10.80
C GLN A 49 -7.24 3.34 -10.53
N LEU A 50 -6.25 3.82 -9.76
CA LEU A 50 -5.03 3.08 -9.46
C LEU A 50 -4.61 3.32 -8.00
N ALA A 51 -4.37 2.25 -7.27
CA ALA A 51 -3.73 2.24 -5.96
C ALA A 51 -2.32 1.66 -6.08
N PHE A 52 -1.30 2.37 -5.61
CA PHE A 52 0.09 1.94 -5.60
C PHE A 52 0.59 1.71 -4.18
N PHE A 53 1.17 0.55 -3.93
CA PHE A 53 1.72 0.16 -2.64
C PHE A 53 3.25 0.10 -2.72
N VAL A 54 3.92 0.99 -2.00
CA VAL A 54 5.40 1.09 -2.05
C VAL A 54 6.10 -0.08 -1.34
N SER A 55 5.39 -0.79 -0.45
CA SER A 55 5.97 -1.87 0.36
C SER A 55 4.93 -2.90 0.79
N PRO A 56 5.36 -4.13 1.20
CA PRO A 56 4.46 -5.15 1.72
C PRO A 56 3.73 -4.70 3.00
N ASN A 57 4.39 -3.86 3.81
CA ASN A 57 3.81 -3.33 5.04
C ASN A 57 2.71 -2.30 4.75
N ALA A 58 2.92 -1.41 3.78
CA ALA A 58 1.89 -0.46 3.36
C ALA A 58 0.66 -1.20 2.80
N ALA A 59 0.88 -2.25 1.99
CA ALA A 59 -0.20 -3.10 1.48
C ALA A 59 -0.96 -3.79 2.62
N ASN A 60 -0.27 -4.47 3.53
CA ASN A 60 -0.90 -5.14 4.66
C ASN A 60 -1.73 -4.18 5.51
N TYR A 61 -1.13 -3.04 5.88
CA TYR A 61 -1.79 -2.07 6.74
C TYR A 61 -3.05 -1.50 6.07
N ALA A 62 -2.94 -1.07 4.82
CA ALA A 62 -4.08 -0.55 4.06
C ALA A 62 -5.19 -1.60 3.94
N MET A 63 -4.87 -2.85 3.61
CA MET A 63 -5.87 -3.91 3.45
C MET A 63 -6.56 -4.26 4.77
N GLN A 64 -5.82 -4.38 5.87
CA GLN A 64 -6.38 -4.62 7.20
C GLN A 64 -7.27 -3.48 7.68
N TYR A 65 -6.99 -2.25 7.23
CA TYR A 65 -7.82 -1.10 7.57
C TYR A 65 -9.07 -1.01 6.69
N ILE A 66 -8.93 -1.14 5.38
CA ILE A 66 -9.99 -0.87 4.39
C ILE A 66 -11.00 -2.02 4.33
N LEU A 67 -10.55 -3.27 4.16
CA LEU A 67 -11.43 -4.40 3.84
C LEU A 67 -12.50 -4.69 4.92
N PRO A 68 -12.24 -4.50 6.23
CA PRO A 68 -13.28 -4.64 7.25
C PRO A 68 -14.34 -3.53 7.23
N ARG A 69 -14.04 -2.38 6.60
CA ARG A 69 -14.91 -1.19 6.57
C ARG A 69 -15.67 -1.06 5.26
N ARG A 70 -15.09 -1.55 4.17
CA ARG A 70 -15.67 -1.47 2.82
C ARG A 70 -15.05 -2.50 1.88
N ALA A 71 -15.84 -2.99 0.93
CA ALA A 71 -15.33 -3.75 -0.20
C ALA A 71 -14.39 -2.89 -1.08
N TRP A 72 -13.36 -3.51 -1.63
CA TRP A 72 -12.48 -2.87 -2.60
C TRP A 72 -13.24 -2.60 -3.91
N PRO A 73 -13.23 -1.37 -4.46
CA PRO A 73 -13.94 -1.07 -5.69
C PRO A 73 -13.38 -1.86 -6.88
N ALA A 74 -14.26 -2.46 -7.70
CA ALA A 74 -13.84 -3.25 -8.86
C ALA A 74 -13.08 -2.42 -9.92
N GLY A 75 -13.34 -1.11 -10.00
CA GLY A 75 -12.63 -0.19 -10.89
C GLY A 75 -11.28 0.29 -10.37
N LEU A 76 -10.95 0.04 -9.10
CA LEU A 76 -9.70 0.47 -8.49
C LEU A 76 -8.63 -0.62 -8.66
N ARG A 77 -7.70 -0.41 -9.59
CA ARG A 77 -6.61 -1.36 -9.86
C ARG A 77 -5.54 -1.27 -8.78
N VAL A 78 -4.89 -2.38 -8.47
CA VAL A 78 -3.79 -2.42 -7.48
C VAL A 78 -2.44 -2.61 -8.15
N SER A 79 -1.43 -1.90 -7.65
CA SER A 79 -0.08 -1.91 -8.19
C SER A 79 0.99 -1.83 -7.11
N THR A 80 2.20 -2.31 -7.39
CA THR A 80 3.33 -2.33 -6.45
C THR A 80 4.65 -2.36 -7.21
N VAL A 81 5.73 -1.97 -6.53
CA VAL A 81 7.11 -2.08 -7.04
C VAL A 81 7.71 -3.48 -6.88
N GLY A 82 7.32 -4.24 -5.86
CA GLY A 82 8.06 -5.43 -5.44
C GLY A 82 7.21 -6.69 -5.26
N LYS A 83 7.82 -7.85 -5.54
CA LYS A 83 7.20 -9.18 -5.39
C LYS A 83 6.66 -9.46 -3.97
N GLY A 84 7.29 -8.87 -2.95
CA GLY A 84 6.82 -9.01 -1.58
C GLY A 84 5.43 -8.40 -1.37
N SER A 85 5.20 -7.17 -1.86
CA SER A 85 3.87 -6.54 -1.75
C SER A 85 2.89 -7.17 -2.75
N GLU A 86 3.36 -7.66 -3.89
CA GLU A 86 2.53 -8.39 -4.84
C GLU A 86 1.94 -9.64 -4.19
N ARG A 87 2.77 -10.42 -3.49
CA ARG A 87 2.32 -11.57 -2.71
C ARG A 87 1.28 -11.20 -1.66
N VAL A 88 1.53 -10.14 -0.89
CA VAL A 88 0.58 -9.65 0.12
C VAL A 88 -0.77 -9.33 -0.51
N LEU A 89 -0.79 -8.61 -1.64
CA LEU A 89 -2.04 -8.29 -2.34
C LEU A 89 -2.74 -9.56 -2.85
N ARG A 90 -1.99 -10.53 -3.38
CA ARG A 90 -2.56 -11.83 -3.77
C ARG A 90 -3.15 -12.59 -2.59
N ASP A 91 -2.52 -12.54 -1.42
CA ASP A 91 -3.02 -13.17 -0.19
C ASP A 91 -4.35 -12.53 0.28
N TYR A 92 -4.61 -11.26 -0.07
CA TYR A 92 -5.92 -10.60 0.14
C TYR A 92 -6.93 -10.83 -1.00
N GLY A 93 -6.58 -11.64 -2.02
CA GLY A 93 -7.49 -12.01 -3.12
C GLY A 93 -7.36 -11.17 -4.38
N PHE A 94 -6.35 -10.30 -4.50
CA PHE A 94 -6.11 -9.58 -5.74
C PHE A 94 -5.36 -10.45 -6.76
N GLU A 95 -6.04 -10.87 -7.82
CA GLU A 95 -5.42 -11.69 -8.87
C GLU A 95 -4.64 -10.87 -9.90
N ALA A 96 -5.11 -9.65 -10.20
CA ALA A 96 -4.57 -8.76 -11.21
C ALA A 96 -3.73 -7.62 -10.60
N VAL A 97 -2.64 -7.99 -9.91
CA VAL A 97 -1.69 -7.02 -9.35
C VAL A 97 -0.71 -6.54 -10.43
N ILE A 98 -0.65 -5.23 -10.64
CA ILE A 98 0.28 -4.60 -11.59
C ILE A 98 1.63 -4.45 -10.90
N ALA A 99 2.66 -5.14 -11.40
CA ALA A 99 4.00 -5.07 -10.86
C ALA A 99 5.04 -5.27 -11.98
N PRO A 100 6.23 -4.65 -11.89
CA PRO A 100 7.29 -4.87 -12.85
C PRO A 100 7.80 -6.32 -12.77
N GLN A 101 8.02 -6.93 -13.94
CA GLN A 101 8.59 -8.27 -14.04
C GLN A 101 10.11 -8.27 -13.83
N VAL A 102 10.75 -7.15 -14.18
CA VAL A 102 12.20 -6.91 -14.08
C VAL A 102 12.42 -5.49 -13.59
N GLY A 103 13.35 -5.32 -12.64
CA GLY A 103 13.55 -4.05 -11.94
C GLY A 103 12.53 -3.88 -10.81
N PHE A 104 12.99 -3.42 -9.65
CA PHE A 104 12.17 -3.24 -8.44
C PHE A 104 12.37 -1.81 -7.89
N ASP A 105 12.45 -0.85 -8.79
CA ASP A 105 12.58 0.58 -8.53
C ASP A 105 11.43 1.36 -9.19
N SER A 106 11.40 2.67 -8.98
CA SER A 106 10.33 3.52 -9.52
C SER A 106 10.36 3.56 -11.04
N GLU A 107 11.54 3.49 -11.63
CA GLU A 107 11.80 3.53 -13.06
C GLU A 107 11.19 2.31 -13.75
N ALA A 108 11.36 1.11 -13.17
CA ALA A 108 10.73 -0.11 -13.66
C ALA A 108 9.20 -0.05 -13.64
N VAL A 109 8.61 0.56 -12.59
CA VAL A 109 7.15 0.77 -12.50
C VAL A 109 6.68 1.78 -13.54
N ILE A 110 7.39 2.90 -13.68
CA ILE A 110 7.07 3.99 -14.63
C ILE A 110 7.12 3.50 -16.08
N ALA A 111 7.95 2.51 -16.38
CA ALA A 111 8.07 1.89 -17.70
C ALA A 111 6.92 0.94 -18.05
N LEU A 112 6.04 0.60 -17.10
CA LEU A 112 4.90 -0.27 -17.36
C LEU A 112 3.85 0.44 -18.24
N PRO A 113 3.20 -0.28 -19.17
CA PRO A 113 2.12 0.27 -20.00
C PRO A 113 0.99 0.89 -19.18
N GLU A 114 0.69 0.34 -18.00
CA GLU A 114 -0.33 0.85 -17.08
C GLU A 114 0.00 2.22 -16.48
N PHE A 115 1.27 2.61 -16.53
CA PHE A 115 1.75 3.90 -16.05
C PHE A 115 2.04 4.88 -17.19
N ALA A 116 1.92 4.46 -18.46
CA ALA A 116 2.11 5.32 -19.63
C ALA A 116 1.16 6.52 -19.61
N ALA A 117 1.55 7.63 -20.24
CA ALA A 117 0.81 8.89 -20.17
C ALA A 117 -0.65 8.74 -20.60
N GLU A 118 -0.89 7.99 -21.67
CA GLU A 118 -2.22 7.73 -22.21
C GLU A 118 -3.09 6.89 -21.26
N ALA A 119 -2.45 6.08 -20.41
CA ALA A 119 -3.14 5.22 -19.45
C ALA A 119 -3.49 5.93 -18.14
N VAL A 120 -2.71 6.93 -17.73
CA VAL A 120 -2.89 7.62 -16.44
C VAL A 120 -3.41 9.06 -16.56
N ALA A 121 -3.44 9.64 -17.77
CA ALA A 121 -3.94 10.99 -17.98
C ALA A 121 -5.40 11.11 -17.50
N GLY A 122 -5.65 12.08 -16.60
CA GLY A 122 -6.96 12.31 -16.00
C GLY A 122 -7.35 11.31 -14.89
N CYS A 123 -6.53 10.30 -14.62
CA CYS A 123 -6.78 9.36 -13.53
C CYS A 123 -6.38 9.95 -12.18
N LYS A 124 -7.10 9.56 -11.12
CA LYS A 124 -6.68 9.73 -9.74
C LYS A 124 -5.95 8.48 -9.27
N VAL A 125 -4.72 8.67 -8.81
CA VAL A 125 -3.83 7.63 -8.30
C VAL A 125 -3.63 7.84 -6.81
N LEU A 126 -3.84 6.76 -6.05
CA LEU A 126 -3.64 6.72 -4.61
C LEU A 126 -2.34 5.99 -4.30
N ILE A 127 -1.43 6.62 -3.56
CA ILE A 127 -0.14 6.01 -3.21
C ILE A 127 -0.11 5.76 -1.70
N PHE A 128 -0.13 4.48 -1.33
CA PHE A 128 0.07 4.01 0.04
C PHE A 128 1.56 3.84 0.31
N ARG A 129 2.08 4.68 1.19
CA ARG A 129 3.47 4.69 1.63
C ARG A 129 3.55 4.77 3.15
N GLY A 130 4.76 4.64 3.70
CA GLY A 130 5.04 5.07 5.06
C GLY A 130 5.90 6.34 5.05
N ASP A 131 6.61 6.57 6.15
CA ASP A 131 7.68 7.58 6.24
C ASP A 131 8.84 7.22 5.29
N GLY A 132 8.72 7.68 4.05
CA GLY A 132 9.69 7.41 2.99
C GLY A 132 9.06 6.71 1.78
N GLY A 133 9.52 7.13 0.60
CA GLY A 133 8.94 6.76 -0.68
C GLY A 133 9.48 7.69 -1.76
N ARG A 134 9.63 7.15 -2.96
CA ARG A 134 10.27 7.85 -4.09
C ARG A 134 9.29 8.84 -4.70
N GLU A 135 9.61 10.13 -4.59
CA GLU A 135 8.82 11.23 -5.19
C GLU A 135 8.73 11.09 -6.72
N LEU A 136 9.76 10.50 -7.34
CA LEU A 136 9.84 10.24 -8.77
C LEU A 136 8.55 9.65 -9.37
N LEU A 137 7.96 8.63 -8.73
CA LEU A 137 6.74 8.01 -9.26
C LEU A 137 5.58 9.01 -9.29
N ALA A 138 5.36 9.74 -8.20
CA ALA A 138 4.26 10.69 -8.13
C ALA A 138 4.48 11.88 -9.06
N ASP A 139 5.70 12.37 -9.16
CA ASP A 139 6.03 13.51 -10.02
C ASP A 139 5.87 13.12 -11.49
N THR A 140 6.39 11.97 -11.91
CA THR A 140 6.19 11.46 -13.26
C THR A 140 4.72 11.20 -13.57
N LEU A 141 3.92 10.68 -12.63
CA LEU A 141 2.48 10.50 -12.82
C LEU A 141 1.75 11.84 -13.00
N ARG A 142 2.13 12.86 -12.22
CA ARG A 142 1.58 14.23 -12.35
C ARG A 142 1.96 14.87 -13.67
N GLU A 143 3.22 14.73 -14.10
CA GLU A 143 3.70 15.17 -15.41
C GLU A 143 2.94 14.50 -16.56
N ARG A 144 2.55 13.23 -16.36
CA ARG A 144 1.70 12.46 -17.29
C ARG A 144 0.21 12.80 -17.22
N GLY A 145 -0.17 13.80 -16.42
CA GLY A 145 -1.55 14.30 -16.31
C GLY A 145 -2.43 13.55 -15.31
N ALA A 146 -1.86 12.73 -14.43
CA ALA A 146 -2.58 12.09 -13.34
C ALA A 146 -2.65 13.00 -12.10
N SER A 147 -3.70 12.85 -11.29
CA SER A 147 -3.76 13.43 -9.95
C SER A 147 -3.27 12.39 -8.93
N VAL A 148 -2.33 12.76 -8.06
CA VAL A 148 -1.73 11.82 -7.10
C VAL A 148 -2.01 12.26 -5.66
N GLU A 149 -2.62 11.36 -4.89
CA GLU A 149 -2.89 11.52 -3.45
C GLU A 149 -2.06 10.53 -2.64
N TYR A 150 -1.43 11.00 -1.57
CA TYR A 150 -0.64 10.15 -0.67
C TYR A 150 -1.44 9.74 0.55
N VAL A 151 -1.23 8.51 0.99
CA VAL A 151 -1.64 7.98 2.29
C VAL A 151 -0.38 7.47 2.97
N THR A 152 0.04 8.17 4.03
CA THR A 152 1.27 7.92 4.80
C THR A 152 1.00 7.28 6.12
#